data_AF-A0A1C5FHD5-F1
#
_entry.id   AF-A0A1C5FHD5-F1
#
_cell.length_a   1.000
_cell.length_b   1.000
_cell.length_c   1.000
_cell.angle_alpha   90.00
_cell.angle_beta   90.00
_cell.angle_gamma   90.00
#
_symmetry.space_group_name_H-M   'P 1'
#
loop_
_entity.id
_entity.type
_entity.pdbx_description
1 polymer ?
#
loop_
_entity_poly.entity_id
_entity_poly.type
_entity_poly.pdbx_seq_one_letter_code
_entity_poly.pdbx_strand_id
1 'polypeptide(L)'
;MELQALPSRIGQVRRIVSAQLRYWHLDPLIDPAALGVTELLTNVHRHAEPDKQCTVEIALMLDRLTVSVRDQDPRLPRLRTCDPFATHGRGLALVASVSQSWGMHARDDGSGKVVWFTLAVPRPTATAKSPLTAHGAGRTAPPHRTDASRPAPAPTAPG
;
A
#
# COMPACT_ATOMS: atom_id res chain seq x y z
N MET A 1 6.96 -14.79 -8.98
CA MET A 1 7.25 -15.80 -7.95
C MET A 1 5.93 -16.37 -7.48
N GLU A 2 5.82 -17.69 -7.36
CA GLU A 2 4.66 -18.37 -6.78
C GLU A 2 5.12 -19.21 -5.57
N LEU A 3 4.29 -19.30 -4.54
CA LEU A 3 4.48 -20.25 -3.44
C LEU A 3 3.15 -20.83 -2.94
N GLN A 4 3.19 -22.08 -2.51
CA GLN A 4 2.08 -22.71 -1.78
C GLN A 4 2.13 -22.28 -0.31
N ALA A 5 0.98 -21.88 0.23
CA ALA A 5 0.84 -21.33 1.57
C ALA A 5 -0.26 -22.03 2.37
N LEU A 6 0.12 -22.47 3.57
CA LEU A 6 -0.82 -22.78 4.65
C LEU A 6 -0.91 -21.56 5.57
N PRO A 7 -2.10 -21.06 5.94
CA PRO A 7 -2.21 -19.89 6.80
C PRO A 7 -1.61 -20.07 8.21
N SER A 8 -1.47 -21.31 8.69
CA SER A 8 -0.69 -21.62 9.91
C SER A 8 0.80 -21.25 9.80
N ARG A 9 1.29 -20.94 8.59
CA ARG A 9 2.68 -20.56 8.30
C ARG A 9 2.81 -19.13 7.77
N ILE A 10 1.87 -18.22 8.07
CA ILE A 10 1.93 -16.78 7.70
C ILE A 10 3.32 -16.16 7.97
N GLY A 11 3.93 -16.43 9.13
CA GLY A 11 5.27 -15.93 9.47
C GLY A 11 6.42 -16.47 8.61
N GLN A 12 6.24 -17.60 7.91
CA GLN A 12 7.16 -18.07 6.87
C GLN A 12 6.90 -17.35 5.55
N VAL A 13 5.64 -17.20 5.15
CA VAL A 13 5.27 -16.48 3.90
C VAL A 13 5.76 -15.04 3.95
N ARG A 14 5.53 -14.31 5.04
CA ARG A 14 6.06 -12.95 5.24
C ARG A 14 7.57 -12.87 5.00
N ARG A 15 8.34 -13.81 5.57
CA ARG A 15 9.81 -13.85 5.38
C ARG A 15 10.22 -14.11 3.93
N ILE A 16 9.52 -15.00 3.22
CA ILE A 16 9.75 -15.27 1.79
C ILE A 16 9.44 -14.02 0.94
N VAL A 17 8.28 -13.38 1.18
CA VAL A 17 7.88 -12.12 0.53
C VAL A 17 8.93 -11.02 0.75
N SER A 18 9.35 -10.80 2.01
CA SER A 18 10.39 -9.82 2.33
C SER A 18 11.74 -10.14 1.67
N ALA A 19 12.14 -11.42 1.62
CA ALA A 19 13.38 -11.82 0.97
C ALA A 19 13.33 -11.60 -0.56
N GLN A 20 12.21 -11.93 -1.20
CA GLN A 20 12.01 -11.71 -2.63
C GLN A 20 12.04 -10.22 -3.00
N LEU A 21 11.47 -9.35 -2.16
CA LEU A 21 11.50 -7.90 -2.38
C LEU A 21 12.89 -7.30 -2.18
N ARG A 22 13.68 -7.76 -1.21
CA ARG A 22 15.10 -7.39 -1.08
C ARG A 22 15.91 -7.81 -2.31
N TYR A 23 15.67 -9.01 -2.82
CA TYR A 23 16.32 -9.51 -4.05
C TYR A 23 15.98 -8.67 -5.29
N TRP A 24 14.80 -8.04 -5.32
CA TRP A 24 14.42 -7.08 -6.36
C TRP A 24 14.77 -5.62 -6.04
N HIS A 25 15.49 -5.35 -4.94
CA HIS A 25 15.83 -4.00 -4.45
C HIS A 25 14.60 -3.11 -4.18
N LEU A 26 13.50 -3.72 -3.72
CA LEU A 26 12.22 -3.07 -3.40
C LEU A 26 12.02 -2.93 -1.88
N ASP A 27 13.07 -2.61 -1.13
CA ASP A 27 13.06 -2.49 0.33
C ASP A 27 11.91 -1.61 0.89
N PRO A 28 11.56 -0.43 0.31
CA PRO A 28 10.43 0.37 0.77
C PRO A 28 9.06 -0.32 0.68
N LEU A 29 8.94 -1.38 -0.14
CA LEU A 29 7.69 -2.13 -0.33
C LEU A 29 7.56 -3.32 0.62
N ILE A 30 8.60 -3.65 1.40
CA ILE A 30 8.61 -4.85 2.26
C ILE A 30 7.47 -4.82 3.28
N ASP A 31 7.33 -3.74 4.04
CA ASP A 31 6.32 -3.63 5.09
C ASP A 31 4.88 -3.58 4.56
N PRO A 32 4.51 -2.74 3.57
CA PRO A 32 3.16 -2.75 3.00
C PRO A 32 2.83 -4.09 2.32
N ALA A 33 3.78 -4.74 1.64
CA ALA A 33 3.54 -6.07 1.06
C ALA A 33 3.38 -7.16 2.13
N ALA A 34 4.21 -7.13 3.18
CA ALA A 34 4.15 -8.08 4.29
C ALA A 34 2.88 -7.89 5.14
N LEU A 35 2.34 -6.68 5.25
CA LEU A 35 1.04 -6.43 5.87
C LEU A 35 -0.09 -6.93 4.96
N GLY A 36 -0.13 -6.51 3.70
CA GLY A 36 -1.18 -6.91 2.76
C GLY A 36 -1.31 -8.44 2.61
N VAL A 37 -0.18 -9.15 2.45
CA VAL A 37 -0.20 -10.64 2.38
C VAL A 37 -0.65 -11.28 3.70
N THR A 38 -0.37 -10.67 4.85
CA THR A 38 -0.80 -11.17 6.16
C THR A 38 -2.31 -11.08 6.30
N GLU A 39 -2.91 -9.95 5.90
CA GLU A 39 -4.37 -9.77 5.95
C GLU A 39 -5.09 -10.68 4.95
N LEU A 40 -4.55 -10.87 3.74
CA LEU A 40 -5.12 -11.81 2.77
C LEU A 40 -5.05 -13.27 3.27
N LEU A 41 -3.91 -13.72 3.79
CA LEU A 41 -3.79 -15.06 4.38
C LEU A 41 -4.65 -15.25 5.63
N THR A 42 -4.84 -14.21 6.43
CA THR A 42 -5.75 -14.22 7.59
C THR A 42 -7.21 -14.34 7.14
N ASN A 43 -7.59 -13.71 6.03
CA ASN A 43 -8.91 -13.89 5.43
C ASN A 43 -9.11 -15.33 4.92
N VAL A 44 -8.12 -15.92 4.23
CA VAL A 44 -8.17 -17.35 3.84
C VAL A 44 -8.37 -18.23 5.08
N HIS A 45 -7.55 -18.06 6.12
CA HIS A 45 -7.65 -18.84 7.36
C HIS A 45 -9.06 -18.81 7.98
N ARG A 46 -9.64 -17.61 8.07
CA ARG A 46 -10.92 -17.37 8.74
C ARG A 46 -12.14 -17.75 7.91
N HIS A 47 -12.04 -17.77 6.58
CA HIS A 47 -13.21 -17.78 5.71
C HIS A 47 -13.22 -18.82 4.59
N ALA A 48 -12.06 -19.26 4.08
CA ALA A 48 -12.03 -20.26 3.02
C ALA A 48 -12.47 -21.63 3.58
N GLU A 49 -13.46 -22.28 2.96
CA GLU A 49 -13.90 -23.64 3.31
C GLU A 49 -14.10 -24.45 2.02
N PRO A 50 -13.84 -25.77 2.02
CA PRO A 50 -13.40 -26.59 3.16
C PRO A 50 -11.89 -26.60 3.39
N ASP A 51 -11.09 -26.14 2.42
CA ASP A 51 -9.62 -26.13 2.49
C ASP A 51 -9.08 -24.72 2.77
N LYS A 52 -8.00 -24.66 3.55
CA LYS A 52 -7.24 -23.44 3.88
C LYS A 52 -5.99 -23.28 3.02
N GLN A 53 -5.63 -24.27 2.19
CA GLN A 53 -4.53 -24.15 1.24
C GLN A 53 -4.78 -23.03 0.23
N CYS A 54 -3.74 -22.24 -0.02
CA CYS A 54 -3.79 -21.14 -0.97
C CYS A 54 -2.44 -20.95 -1.68
N THR A 55 -2.49 -20.44 -2.90
CA THR A 55 -1.31 -19.96 -3.63
C THR A 55 -1.11 -18.48 -3.30
N VAL A 56 0.12 -18.06 -3.01
CA VAL A 56 0.52 -16.66 -3.01
C VAL A 56 1.41 -16.42 -4.23
N GLU A 57 1.02 -15.48 -5.07
CA GLU A 57 1.80 -15.04 -6.23
C GLU A 57 2.29 -13.61 -6.04
N ILE A 58 3.52 -13.34 -6.47
CA ILE A 58 4.08 -12.00 -6.56
C ILE A 58 4.62 -11.79 -7.97
N ALA A 59 4.02 -10.83 -8.68
CA ALA A 59 4.42 -10.40 -10.01
C ALA A 59 4.99 -8.97 -9.95
N LEU A 60 6.09 -8.73 -10.66
CA LEU A 60 6.74 -7.43 -10.78
C LEU A 60 6.65 -6.96 -12.24
N MET A 61 6.00 -5.83 -12.46
CA MET A 61 6.00 -5.06 -13.71
C MET A 61 6.71 -3.71 -13.49
N LEU A 62 7.04 -3.00 -14.57
CA LEU A 62 7.95 -1.82 -14.56
C LEU A 62 7.68 -0.78 -13.47
N ASP A 63 6.41 -0.51 -13.13
CA ASP A 63 6.01 0.45 -12.10
C ASP A 63 5.02 -0.11 -11.07
N ARG A 64 4.83 -1.44 -11.06
CA ARG A 64 3.79 -2.10 -10.27
C ARG A 64 4.24 -3.46 -9.74
N LEU A 65 4.18 -3.60 -8.42
CA LEU A 65 4.21 -4.90 -7.75
C LEU A 65 2.77 -5.35 -7.56
N THR A 66 2.41 -6.54 -8.02
CA THR A 66 1.12 -7.19 -7.74
C THR A 66 1.34 -8.37 -6.81
N VAL A 67 0.59 -8.45 -5.71
CA VAL A 67 0.51 -9.62 -4.84
C VAL A 67 -0.90 -10.18 -4.94
N SER A 68 -1.02 -11.46 -5.28
CA SER A 68 -2.29 -12.17 -5.34
C SER A 68 -2.31 -13.35 -4.36
N VAL A 69 -3.49 -13.64 -3.82
CA VAL A 69 -3.76 -14.84 -3.01
C VAL A 69 -4.96 -15.54 -3.62
N ARG A 70 -4.75 -16.81 -4.00
CA ARG A 70 -5.76 -17.69 -4.59
C ARG A 70 -6.07 -18.82 -3.63
N ASP A 71 -7.34 -18.98 -3.26
CA ASP A 71 -7.83 -20.11 -2.48
C ASP A 71 -8.88 -20.92 -3.25
N GLN A 72 -9.37 -22.01 -2.66
CA GLN A 72 -10.31 -22.95 -3.28
C GLN A 72 -11.79 -22.60 -3.04
N ASP A 73 -12.08 -21.49 -2.36
CA ASP A 73 -13.45 -21.10 -1.98
C ASP A 73 -13.94 -19.93 -2.88
N PRO A 74 -14.95 -20.15 -3.75
CA PRO A 74 -15.44 -19.10 -4.66
C PRO A 74 -16.19 -17.96 -3.96
N ARG A 75 -16.49 -18.06 -2.66
CA ARG A 75 -17.21 -17.03 -1.91
C ARG A 75 -16.37 -15.77 -1.76
N LEU A 76 -16.72 -14.77 -2.54
CA LEU A 76 -16.12 -13.43 -2.50
C LEU A 76 -16.27 -12.78 -1.11
N PRO A 77 -15.18 -12.39 -0.43
CA PRO A 77 -15.26 -11.72 0.86
C PRO A 77 -16.00 -10.38 0.76
N ARG A 78 -16.98 -10.18 1.64
CA ARG A 78 -17.75 -8.94 1.66
C ARG A 78 -16.93 -7.82 2.31
N LEU A 79 -16.76 -6.72 1.57
CA LEU A 79 -16.41 -5.42 2.16
C LEU A 79 -17.41 -5.09 3.27
N ARG A 80 -16.90 -4.87 4.48
CA ARG A 80 -17.68 -4.36 5.61
C ARG A 80 -17.08 -3.04 6.05
N THR A 81 -17.93 -2.03 6.20
CA THR A 81 -17.58 -0.81 6.93
C THR A 81 -17.39 -1.20 8.39
N CYS A 82 -16.16 -1.42 8.83
CA CYS A 82 -15.86 -1.78 10.21
C CYS A 82 -15.92 -0.55 11.11
N ASP A 83 -16.56 -0.74 12.26
CA ASP A 83 -16.43 0.16 13.40
C ASP A 83 -14.94 0.29 13.81
N PRO A 84 -14.43 1.50 14.16
CA PRO A 84 -13.06 1.72 14.66
C PRO A 84 -12.63 0.83 15.84
N PHE A 85 -13.56 0.20 16.55
CA PHE A 85 -13.35 -0.72 17.66
C PHE A 85 -13.63 -2.20 17.30
N ALA A 86 -14.18 -2.51 16.13
CA ALA A 86 -14.44 -3.90 15.72
C ALA A 86 -13.15 -4.71 15.55
N THR A 87 -13.00 -5.82 16.26
CA THR A 87 -11.81 -6.70 16.21
C THR A 87 -11.72 -7.59 14.95
N HIS A 88 -12.74 -7.57 14.11
CA HIS A 88 -12.89 -8.42 12.92
C HIS A 88 -13.31 -7.60 11.70
N GLY A 89 -12.98 -8.07 10.50
CA GLY A 89 -13.39 -7.47 9.22
C GLY A 89 -12.47 -6.36 8.66
N ARG A 90 -11.47 -5.88 9.42
CA ARG A 90 -10.55 -4.83 8.98
C ARG A 90 -9.59 -5.22 7.86
N GLY A 91 -9.39 -6.52 7.59
CA GLY A 91 -8.29 -6.98 6.72
C GLY A 91 -8.32 -6.40 5.30
N LEU A 92 -9.48 -6.35 4.65
CA LEU A 92 -9.60 -5.70 3.34
C LEU A 92 -9.44 -4.16 3.41
N ALA A 93 -9.82 -3.53 4.53
CA ALA A 93 -9.61 -2.10 4.73
C ALA A 93 -8.12 -1.76 4.95
N LEU A 94 -7.37 -2.64 5.64
CA LEU A 94 -5.92 -2.52 5.78
C LEU A 94 -5.21 -2.72 4.44
N VAL A 95 -5.60 -3.76 3.67
CA VAL A 95 -5.13 -3.96 2.28
C VAL A 95 -5.42 -2.72 1.42
N ALA A 96 -6.63 -2.15 1.50
CA ALA A 96 -6.98 -0.93 0.80
C ALA A 96 -6.11 0.26 1.22
N SER A 97 -5.81 0.42 2.51
CA SER A 97 -5.02 1.56 3.02
C SER A 97 -3.53 1.54 2.62
N VAL A 98 -2.97 0.38 2.28
CA VAL A 98 -1.55 0.25 1.87
C VAL A 98 -1.35 0.04 0.38
N SER A 99 -2.42 -0.10 -0.41
CA SER A 99 -2.34 -0.42 -1.84
C SER A 99 -2.66 0.76 -2.74
N GLN A 100 -2.05 0.80 -3.94
CA GLN A 100 -2.43 1.73 -4.99
C GLN A 100 -3.77 1.32 -5.62
N SER A 101 -3.98 0.03 -5.78
CA SER A 101 -5.25 -0.57 -6.16
C SER A 101 -5.31 -2.00 -5.64
N TRP A 102 -6.52 -2.49 -5.42
CA TRP A 102 -6.78 -3.86 -5.00
C TRP A 102 -8.10 -4.34 -5.59
N GLY A 103 -8.31 -5.65 -5.57
CA GLY A 103 -9.53 -6.23 -6.12
C GLY A 103 -9.62 -7.73 -5.89
N MET A 104 -10.64 -8.31 -6.47
CA MET A 104 -11.01 -9.70 -6.23
C MET A 104 -11.95 -10.20 -7.33
N HIS A 105 -11.80 -11.46 -7.71
CA HIS A 105 -12.67 -12.14 -8.67
C HIS A 105 -12.82 -13.61 -8.31
N ALA A 106 -13.97 -14.20 -8.64
CA ALA A 106 -14.10 -15.65 -8.68
C ALA A 106 -13.36 -16.15 -9.92
N ARG A 107 -12.85 -17.38 -9.87
CA ARG A 107 -12.23 -18.03 -11.03
C ARG A 107 -13.31 -18.55 -11.97
N ASP A 108 -13.07 -18.48 -13.27
CA ASP A 108 -14.06 -18.85 -14.30
C ASP A 108 -14.50 -20.33 -14.22
N ASP A 109 -13.62 -21.20 -13.69
CA ASP A 109 -13.90 -22.62 -13.43
C ASP A 109 -14.68 -22.87 -12.12
N GLY A 110 -15.06 -21.82 -11.38
CA GLY A 110 -15.80 -21.91 -10.12
C GLY A 110 -15.01 -22.50 -8.94
N SER A 111 -13.77 -22.95 -9.14
CA SER A 111 -12.98 -23.71 -8.15
C SER A 111 -12.22 -22.82 -7.15
N GLY A 112 -12.72 -21.60 -6.91
CA GLY A 112 -12.13 -20.67 -5.95
C GLY A 112 -12.18 -19.21 -6.39
N LYS A 113 -11.40 -18.39 -5.71
CA LYS A 113 -11.27 -16.94 -5.96
C LYS A 113 -9.82 -16.51 -5.93
N VAL A 114 -9.57 -15.32 -6.46
CA VAL A 114 -8.33 -14.56 -6.29
C VAL A 114 -8.65 -13.24 -5.61
N VAL A 115 -7.89 -12.89 -4.57
CA VAL A 115 -7.88 -11.54 -3.99
C VAL A 115 -6.47 -10.99 -4.17
N TRP A 116 -6.35 -9.74 -4.63
CA TRP A 116 -5.07 -9.16 -5.01
C TRP A 116 -4.97 -7.70 -4.58
N PHE A 117 -3.74 -7.23 -4.41
CA PHE A 117 -3.43 -5.82 -4.24
C PHE A 117 -2.15 -5.45 -5.00
N THR A 118 -1.98 -4.16 -5.25
CA THR A 118 -0.82 -3.63 -5.96
C THR A 118 -0.16 -2.51 -5.18
N LEU A 119 1.17 -2.45 -5.27
CA LEU A 119 1.99 -1.37 -4.76
C LEU A 119 2.68 -0.67 -5.94
N ALA A 120 2.75 0.66 -5.88
CA ALA A 120 3.54 1.42 -6.85
C ALA A 120 5.02 1.11 -6.62
N VAL A 121 5.74 0.69 -7.66
CA VAL A 121 7.19 0.53 -7.61
C VAL A 121 7.81 1.92 -7.77
N PRO A 122 8.60 2.41 -6.80
CA PRO A 122 9.31 3.66 -6.97
C PRO A 122 10.25 3.53 -8.17
N ARG A 123 10.00 4.30 -9.23
CA ARG A 123 11.03 4.49 -10.26
C ARG A 123 12.23 5.13 -9.58
N PRO A 124 13.47 4.72 -9.88
CA PRO A 124 14.65 5.46 -9.47
C PRO A 124 14.47 6.90 -9.97
N THR A 125 14.17 7.83 -9.07
CA THR A 125 14.27 9.24 -9.38
C THR A 125 15.73 9.45 -9.73
N ALA A 126 16.04 9.69 -11.00
CA ALA A 126 17.36 10.10 -11.40
C ALA A 126 17.68 11.35 -10.60
N THR A 127 18.52 11.21 -9.58
CA THR A 127 18.85 12.30 -8.68
C THR A 127 19.57 13.33 -9.52
N ALA A 128 18.83 14.36 -9.96
CA ALA A 128 19.41 15.53 -10.57
C ALA A 128 20.38 16.09 -9.53
N LYS A 129 21.66 15.83 -9.73
CA LYS A 129 22.74 16.43 -8.95
C LYS A 129 22.68 17.92 -9.26
N SER A 130 21.90 18.68 -8.49
CA SER A 130 22.05 20.13 -8.44
C SER A 130 23.53 20.39 -8.16
N PRO A 131 24.26 21.06 -9.07
CA PRO A 131 25.63 21.45 -8.77
C PRO A 131 25.61 22.31 -7.51
N LEU A 132 26.49 21.96 -6.59
CA LEU A 132 26.73 22.72 -5.36
C LEU A 132 27.21 24.13 -5.73
N THR A 133 26.30 25.09 -5.83
CA THR A 133 26.68 26.50 -5.90
C THR A 133 26.97 26.97 -4.48
N ALA A 134 28.19 26.76 -4.03
CA ALA A 134 28.69 27.43 -2.84
C ALA A 134 28.69 28.94 -3.10
N HIS A 135 27.80 29.67 -2.45
CA HIS A 135 27.91 31.11 -2.25
C HIS A 135 28.13 31.35 -0.76
N GLY A 136 29.24 32.02 -0.45
CA GLY A 136 29.74 32.19 0.91
C GLY A 136 28.80 33.02 1.79
N ALA A 137 28.89 32.78 3.11
CA ALA A 137 28.09 33.47 4.09
C ALA A 137 28.40 34.98 4.16
N GLY A 138 27.35 35.81 4.10
CA GLY A 138 27.38 37.25 4.34
C GLY A 138 26.19 37.66 5.21
N ARG A 139 26.41 37.74 6.52
CA ARG A 139 25.37 37.90 7.56
C ARG A 139 24.70 39.29 7.58
N THR A 140 23.57 39.32 8.32
CA THR A 140 22.90 40.45 9.01
C THR A 140 22.01 41.42 8.22
N ALA A 141 20.89 41.77 8.87
CA ALA A 141 19.89 42.78 8.53
C ALA A 141 19.38 43.43 9.85
N PRO A 142 18.39 44.35 9.82
CA PRO A 142 18.53 45.81 9.72
C PRO A 142 18.18 46.50 11.09
N PRO A 143 17.92 47.83 11.19
CA PRO A 143 16.55 48.36 10.95
C PRO A 143 16.35 49.90 10.65
N HIS A 144 15.07 50.25 10.37
CA HIS A 144 14.36 51.55 10.54
C HIS A 144 14.50 52.75 9.56
N ARG A 145 13.39 53.04 8.86
CA ARG A 145 12.49 54.22 9.04
C ARG A 145 11.15 53.97 8.31
N THR A 146 9.99 54.01 8.99
CA THR A 146 8.97 55.09 8.96
C THR A 146 8.60 55.58 7.55
N ASP A 147 7.34 55.61 7.11
CA ASP A 147 6.20 56.26 7.79
C ASP A 147 4.80 55.64 7.46
N ALA A 148 3.74 56.20 8.06
CA ALA A 148 2.32 55.82 8.04
C ALA A 148 1.59 56.06 6.67
N SER A 149 0.28 55.87 6.46
CA SER A 149 -0.88 55.70 7.37
C SER A 149 -2.17 55.21 6.68
N ARG A 150 -3.04 54.52 7.44
CA ARG A 150 -4.53 54.46 7.32
C ARG A 150 -5.22 53.69 6.14
N PRO A 151 -6.54 53.35 6.25
CA PRO A 151 -7.05 52.05 5.75
C PRO A 151 -8.38 52.08 4.94
N ALA A 152 -8.77 50.89 4.43
CA ALA A 152 -10.14 50.39 4.17
C ALA A 152 -11.00 51.13 3.10
N PRO A 153 -11.85 50.44 2.28
CA PRO A 153 -12.95 49.61 2.79
C PRO A 153 -13.30 48.32 1.98
N ALA A 154 -14.20 47.50 2.55
CA ALA A 154 -15.05 46.52 1.83
C ALA A 154 -16.34 47.23 1.35
N PRO A 155 -17.17 46.74 0.39
CA PRO A 155 -17.81 45.41 0.34
C PRO A 155 -17.74 44.78 -1.10
N THR A 156 -18.56 43.86 -1.64
CA THR A 156 -19.86 43.22 -1.29
C THR A 156 -20.01 41.88 -2.04
N ALA A 157 -20.97 41.02 -1.66
CA ALA A 157 -21.61 40.05 -2.57
C ALA A 157 -22.80 40.72 -3.30
N PRO A 158 -23.28 40.21 -4.46
CA PRO A 158 -24.41 39.26 -4.43
C PRO A 158 -24.42 38.24 -5.59
N GLY A 159 -25.36 37.28 -5.54
CA GLY A 159 -25.63 36.29 -6.59
C GLY A 159 -26.39 35.09 -6.07
#